data_AF-A0A1T4LGY3-F1
#
_entry.id   AF-A0A1T4LGY3-F1
#
_cell.length_a   1.000
_cell.length_b   1.000
_cell.length_c   1.000
_cell.angle_alpha   90.00
_cell.angle_beta   90.00
_cell.angle_gamma   90.00
#
_symmetry.space_group_name_H-M   'P 1'
#
loop_
_entity.id
_entity.type
_entity.pdbx_description
1 polymer ?
#
loop_
_entity_poly.entity_id
_entity_poly.type
_entity_poly.pdbx_seq_one_letter_code
_entity_poly.pdbx_strand_id
1 'polypeptide(L)'
;MRKAIAVVLATAIAVSVAMIGCSKNGKKEDSTSTTIDGLIGNEDTYDIVDEEVTDEKGETVTDKNGNAVTTQVMYKETTDKKGNKITVKVDDNGEVVTDKNKKPVTAKPTTTTTATPPNQSNEPTSEVTTVPADEDIVPKIDDKTKPAEFNNSEKEVVESMLSVPNLCNSNYENSDGVPIDVARHAAVWMAQREELNTKTYASGTIVLGLFKFFGQTVVNFKNNCGSTKEIKYNADNDTFTIPNAESTVQTVTIDKVEEYAQKNNNNYYKVTGSVSGGGKTKVVAVVQKNKLDNKLGFSIKAMRWS
;
A
#
# COMPACT_ATOMS: atom_id res chain seq x y z
N MET A 1 17.55 25.43 9.21
CA MET A 1 18.57 24.44 9.58
C MET A 1 17.91 23.07 9.59
N ARG A 2 18.26 22.21 8.64
CA ARG A 2 17.76 20.84 8.53
C ARG A 2 18.44 19.99 9.61
N LYS A 3 17.69 19.24 10.41
CA LYS A 3 18.24 18.17 11.25
C LYS A 3 17.66 16.85 10.75
N ALA A 4 18.49 16.13 10.00
CA ALA A 4 18.28 14.73 9.70
C ALA A 4 18.47 13.92 10.99
N ILE A 5 17.55 13.02 11.30
CA ILE A 5 17.72 12.03 12.36
C ILE A 5 17.99 10.70 11.66
N ALA A 6 19.27 10.33 11.65
CA ALA A 6 19.74 9.03 11.22
C ALA A 6 19.50 8.02 12.34
N VAL A 7 18.86 6.89 12.03
CA VAL A 7 18.86 5.72 12.91
C VAL A 7 19.88 4.73 12.36
N VAL A 8 21.01 4.65 13.06
CA VAL A 8 22.08 3.68 12.83
C VAL A 8 21.73 2.40 13.59
N LEU A 9 21.81 1.23 12.94
CA LEU A 9 22.06 -0.02 13.64
C LEU A 9 23.00 -0.92 12.83
N ALA A 10 24.26 -0.94 13.24
CA ALA A 10 25.22 -1.96 12.87
C ALA A 10 25.00 -3.21 13.73
N THR A 11 25.15 -4.43 13.21
CA THR A 11 26.36 -5.27 13.35
C THR A 11 26.16 -6.61 12.62
N ALA A 12 27.23 -7.08 11.97
CA ALA A 12 27.33 -8.27 11.14
C ALA A 12 27.34 -9.60 11.91
N ILE A 13 26.82 -10.68 11.29
CA ILE A 13 27.37 -12.05 11.41
C ILE A 13 27.18 -12.78 10.07
N ALA A 14 28.30 -13.26 9.52
CA ALA A 14 28.37 -14.18 8.38
C ALA A 14 28.35 -15.63 8.88
N VAL A 15 27.51 -16.50 8.31
CA VAL A 15 27.76 -17.96 8.23
C VAL A 15 27.10 -18.53 6.97
N SER A 16 27.93 -19.11 6.12
CA SER A 16 27.63 -19.96 4.96
C SER A 16 27.02 -21.30 5.39
N VAL A 17 26.22 -21.98 4.53
CA VAL A 17 26.34 -23.41 4.15
C VAL A 17 25.29 -23.79 3.08
N ALA A 18 25.82 -24.38 2.00
CA ALA A 18 25.34 -25.40 1.06
C ALA A 18 23.84 -25.59 0.68
N MET A 19 23.67 -25.64 -0.65
CA MET A 19 22.60 -26.28 -1.43
C MET A 19 22.38 -27.76 -1.08
N ILE A 20 21.13 -28.24 -1.27
CA ILE A 20 20.63 -29.53 -1.80
C ILE A 20 19.11 -29.51 -1.46
N GLY A 21 18.12 -29.73 -2.32
CA GLY A 21 18.03 -30.18 -3.70
C GLY A 21 16.65 -30.85 -3.86
N CYS A 22 15.86 -30.41 -4.86
CA CYS A 22 14.75 -31.11 -5.54
C CYS A 22 13.55 -31.63 -4.69
N SER A 23 12.32 -31.80 -5.16
CA SER A 23 11.56 -31.49 -6.39
C SER A 23 10.21 -32.23 -6.22
N LYS A 24 9.06 -31.62 -6.59
CA LYS A 24 8.09 -32.17 -7.57
C LYS A 24 6.68 -31.54 -7.49
N ASN A 25 6.35 -30.88 -8.60
CA ASN A 25 5.15 -30.97 -9.44
C ASN A 25 3.76 -31.22 -8.82
N GLY A 26 2.86 -30.25 -9.07
CA GLY A 26 1.89 -30.40 -10.15
C GLY A 26 0.42 -30.20 -9.79
N LYS A 27 -0.21 -29.15 -10.35
CA LYS A 27 -1.42 -29.25 -11.21
C LYS A 27 -1.82 -27.86 -11.73
N LYS A 28 -2.15 -27.80 -13.02
CA LYS A 28 -2.85 -26.71 -13.69
C LYS A 28 -4.27 -26.63 -13.13
N GLU A 29 -4.77 -25.42 -12.90
CA GLU A 29 -6.18 -25.12 -13.16
C GLU A 29 -6.33 -23.65 -13.54
N ASP A 30 -7.07 -23.47 -14.62
CA ASP A 30 -7.52 -22.24 -15.24
C ASP A 30 -8.80 -21.82 -14.51
N SER A 31 -8.90 -20.57 -14.05
CA SER A 31 -10.12 -20.06 -13.44
C SER A 31 -10.14 -18.54 -13.45
N THR A 32 -10.78 -18.01 -14.48
CA THR A 32 -11.53 -16.75 -14.46
C THR A 32 -12.38 -16.67 -13.19
N SER A 33 -11.93 -15.88 -12.21
CA SER A 33 -12.69 -15.62 -10.98
C SER A 33 -13.16 -14.18 -10.96
N THR A 34 -14.41 -13.98 -11.36
CA THR A 34 -15.22 -12.81 -11.06
C THR A 34 -15.37 -12.66 -9.54
N THR A 35 -15.01 -11.49 -9.02
CA THR A 35 -15.06 -11.09 -7.61
C THR A 35 -16.49 -10.99 -7.10
N ILE A 36 -16.94 -11.96 -6.28
CA ILE A 36 -17.99 -11.79 -5.24
C ILE A 36 -17.65 -12.77 -4.09
N ASP A 37 -17.76 -12.31 -2.84
CA ASP A 37 -17.42 -12.98 -1.55
C ASP A 37 -15.92 -13.16 -1.23
N GLY A 38 -15.19 -12.04 -1.22
CA GLY A 38 -13.77 -11.96 -0.87
C GLY A 38 -13.43 -12.10 0.62
N LEU A 39 -13.90 -13.14 1.32
CA LEU A 39 -13.46 -13.39 2.71
C LEU A 39 -13.41 -14.87 3.15
N ILE A 40 -13.24 -15.84 2.24
CA ILE A 40 -13.02 -17.24 2.68
C ILE A 40 -11.86 -17.87 1.90
N GLY A 41 -10.75 -18.08 2.62
CA GLY A 41 -9.68 -19.00 2.22
C GLY A 41 -8.29 -18.38 2.15
N ASN A 42 -7.69 -18.02 3.29
CA ASN A 42 -6.22 -18.01 3.39
C ASN A 42 -5.69 -18.11 4.83
N GLU A 43 -4.58 -18.84 4.99
CA GLU A 43 -3.96 -19.23 6.26
C GLU A 43 -3.04 -18.16 6.88
N ASP A 44 -2.80 -17.03 6.20
CA ASP A 44 -2.17 -15.84 6.78
C ASP A 44 -3.12 -14.64 6.62
N THR A 45 -3.76 -14.22 7.72
CA THR A 45 -4.60 -13.01 7.75
C THR A 45 -3.77 -11.83 8.23
N TYR A 46 -3.57 -10.85 7.36
CA TYR A 46 -3.07 -9.54 7.76
C TYR A 46 -4.25 -8.60 8.00
N ASP A 47 -4.31 -8.04 9.21
CA ASP A 47 -5.23 -6.96 9.52
C ASP A 47 -4.45 -5.65 9.45
N ILE A 48 -4.91 -4.71 8.61
CA ILE A 48 -4.32 -3.37 8.54
C ILE A 48 -5.28 -2.40 9.25
N VAL A 49 -4.72 -1.55 10.11
CA VAL A 49 -5.48 -0.75 11.08
C VAL A 49 -4.88 0.64 11.15
N ASP A 50 -5.75 1.64 11.24
CA ASP A 50 -5.33 3.01 11.55
C ASP A 50 -5.10 3.15 13.05
N GLU A 51 -3.89 3.59 13.42
CA GLU A 51 -3.48 3.84 14.81
C GLU A 51 -3.05 5.28 15.03
N GLU A 52 -3.43 5.87 16.16
CA GLU A 52 -2.94 7.19 16.55
C GLU A 52 -1.41 7.20 16.69
N VAL A 53 -0.78 8.21 16.10
CA VAL A 53 0.64 8.49 16.25
C VAL A 53 0.83 9.14 17.62
N THR A 54 1.70 8.56 18.45
CA THR A 54 2.09 9.12 19.74
C THR A 54 3.52 9.64 19.71
N ASP A 55 3.81 10.68 20.49
CA ASP A 55 5.17 11.18 20.70
C ASP A 55 5.99 10.25 21.61
N GLU A 56 7.25 10.62 21.89
CA GLU A 56 8.16 9.84 22.76
C GLU A 56 7.65 9.68 24.21
N LYS A 57 6.66 10.48 24.63
CA LYS A 57 6.04 10.42 25.95
C LYS A 57 4.72 9.65 25.95
N GLY A 58 4.25 9.22 24.78
CA GLY A 58 2.98 8.53 24.60
C GLY A 58 1.78 9.47 24.44
N GLU A 59 2.01 10.77 24.19
CA GLU A 59 0.93 11.73 23.93
C GLU A 59 0.53 11.70 22.45
N THR A 60 -0.79 11.68 22.16
CA THR A 60 -1.31 11.69 20.79
C THR A 60 -0.85 12.95 20.05
N VAL A 61 -0.23 12.76 18.90
CA VAL A 61 0.15 13.82 17.98
C VAL A 61 -1.11 14.32 17.29
N THR A 62 -1.33 15.64 17.31
CA THR A 62 -2.49 16.27 16.67
C THR A 62 -2.09 17.15 15.49
N ASP A 63 -2.97 17.24 14.50
CA ASP A 63 -2.82 18.17 13.38
C ASP A 63 -3.08 19.62 13.83
N LYS A 64 -2.83 20.59 12.94
CA LYS A 64 -3.08 22.02 13.18
C LYS A 64 -4.53 22.36 13.58
N ASN A 65 -5.47 21.43 13.39
CA ASN A 65 -6.88 21.58 13.70
C ASN A 65 -7.27 20.81 14.98
N GLY A 66 -6.31 20.18 15.67
CA GLY A 66 -6.51 19.45 16.91
C GLY A 66 -7.01 18.01 16.73
N ASN A 67 -7.04 17.46 15.50
CA ASN A 67 -7.42 16.07 15.27
C ASN A 67 -6.22 15.15 15.44
N ALA A 68 -6.42 13.94 15.96
CA ALA A 68 -5.37 12.93 16.08
C ALA A 68 -4.81 12.56 14.69
N VAL A 69 -3.48 12.58 14.59
CA VAL A 69 -2.75 12.02 13.43
C VAL A 69 -2.75 10.51 13.60
N THR A 70 -3.24 9.76 12.61
CA THR A 70 -3.15 8.28 12.61
C THR A 70 -2.16 7.78 11.56
N THR A 71 -1.78 6.51 11.62
CA THR A 71 -0.92 5.83 10.65
C THR A 71 -1.42 4.41 10.43
N GLN A 72 -1.24 3.89 9.22
CA GLN A 72 -1.60 2.51 8.90
C GLN A 72 -0.54 1.55 9.38
N VAL A 73 -0.93 0.62 10.24
CA VAL A 73 -0.07 -0.44 10.77
C VAL A 73 -0.61 -1.81 10.42
N MET A 74 0.28 -2.78 10.34
CA MET A 74 -0.06 -4.15 10.01
C MET A 74 -0.04 -5.03 11.26
N TYR A 75 -1.02 -5.93 11.34
CA TYR A 75 -1.14 -6.98 12.34
C TYR A 75 -1.13 -8.34 11.66
N LYS A 76 -0.38 -9.28 12.22
CA LYS A 76 -0.28 -10.66 11.72
C LYS A 76 -0.66 -11.66 12.81
N GLU A 77 -1.43 -12.69 12.46
CA GLU A 77 -1.60 -13.86 13.32
C GLU A 77 -0.31 -14.72 13.32
N THR A 78 0.15 -15.07 14.51
CA THR A 78 1.32 -15.94 14.74
C THR A 78 1.07 -16.86 15.92
N THR A 79 2.00 -17.75 16.21
CA THR A 79 1.92 -18.66 17.35
C THR A 79 2.95 -18.28 18.41
N ASP A 80 2.53 -18.16 19.67
CA ASP A 80 3.43 -17.89 20.78
C ASP A 80 4.32 -19.12 21.10
N LYS A 81 5.30 -18.94 22.00
CA LYS A 81 6.20 -20.04 22.43
C LYS A 81 5.47 -21.23 23.09
N LYS A 82 4.18 -21.07 23.43
CA LYS A 82 3.34 -22.08 24.08
C LYS A 82 2.36 -22.74 23.10
N GLY A 83 2.38 -22.37 21.82
CA GLY A 83 1.47 -22.92 20.81
C GLY A 83 0.14 -22.19 20.67
N ASN A 84 -0.06 -21.06 21.35
CA ASN A 84 -1.30 -20.27 21.24
C ASN A 84 -1.23 -19.32 20.05
N LYS A 85 -2.31 -19.24 19.28
CA LYS A 85 -2.50 -18.20 18.26
C LYS A 85 -2.60 -16.83 18.95
N ILE A 86 -1.80 -15.89 18.48
CA ILE A 86 -1.75 -14.49 18.94
C ILE A 86 -1.66 -13.56 17.73
N THR A 87 -2.14 -12.34 17.86
CA THR A 87 -1.98 -11.30 16.84
C THR A 87 -0.91 -10.31 17.30
N VAL A 88 0.10 -10.06 16.46
CA VAL A 88 1.23 -9.17 16.76
C VAL A 88 1.29 -8.00 15.78
N LYS A 89 1.70 -6.84 16.27
CA LYS A 89 1.96 -5.64 15.45
C LYS A 89 3.26 -5.81 14.66
N VAL A 90 3.25 -5.37 13.40
CA VAL A 90 4.36 -5.45 12.45
C VAL A 90 4.67 -4.03 11.94
N ASP A 91 5.95 -3.69 11.84
CA ASP A 91 6.41 -2.40 11.32
C ASP A 91 6.50 -2.36 9.78
N ASP A 92 6.88 -1.21 9.23
CA ASP A 92 7.06 -1.02 7.77
C ASP A 92 8.15 -1.93 7.18
N ASN A 93 9.08 -2.43 8.00
CA ASN A 93 10.14 -3.36 7.61
C ASN A 93 9.71 -4.83 7.72
N GLY A 94 8.46 -5.08 8.11
CA GLY A 94 7.94 -6.42 8.29
C GLY A 94 8.41 -7.10 9.58
N GLU A 95 9.03 -6.36 10.49
CA GLU A 95 9.50 -6.87 11.78
C GLU A 95 8.43 -6.74 12.87
N VAL A 96 8.41 -7.69 13.81
CA VAL A 96 7.48 -7.65 14.94
C VAL A 96 7.85 -6.51 15.88
N VAL A 97 6.92 -5.60 16.13
CA VAL A 97 7.09 -4.50 17.07
C VAL A 97 7.15 -5.07 18.49
N THR A 98 8.19 -4.70 19.24
CA THR A 98 8.35 -5.08 20.64
C THR A 98 8.26 -3.89 21.58
N ASP A 99 7.72 -4.12 22.78
CA ASP A 99 7.75 -3.14 23.86
C ASP A 99 9.18 -2.89 24.40
N LYS A 100 9.32 -1.92 25.32
CA LYS A 100 10.59 -1.62 26.02
C LYS A 100 11.23 -2.82 26.74
N ASN A 101 10.46 -3.88 26.98
CA ASN A 101 10.91 -5.12 27.62
C ASN A 101 11.18 -6.24 26.59
N LYS A 102 11.22 -5.91 25.29
CA LYS A 102 11.42 -6.83 24.15
C LYS A 102 10.33 -7.91 24.02
N LYS A 103 9.13 -7.66 24.53
CA LYS A 103 7.97 -8.52 24.31
C LYS A 103 7.17 -8.05 23.10
N PRO A 104 6.65 -8.96 22.26
CA PRO A 104 5.78 -8.58 21.14
C PRO A 104 4.60 -7.74 21.62
N VAL A 105 4.34 -6.64 20.92
CA VAL A 105 3.10 -5.88 21.10
C VAL A 105 1.96 -6.72 20.54
N THR A 106 1.06 -7.14 21.41
CA THR A 106 -0.07 -8.01 21.08
C THR A 106 -1.37 -7.23 21.18
N ALA A 107 -2.31 -7.53 20.28
CA ALA A 107 -3.63 -6.90 20.10
C ALA A 107 -3.70 -5.66 19.20
N LYS A 108 -4.77 -5.64 18.39
CA LYS A 108 -5.25 -4.53 17.57
C LYS A 108 -5.93 -3.49 18.49
N PRO A 109 -5.55 -2.20 18.47
CA PRO A 109 -6.32 -1.18 19.16
C PRO A 109 -7.70 -1.09 18.51
N THR A 110 -8.73 -1.02 19.36
CA THR A 110 -10.09 -0.73 18.93
C THR A 110 -10.11 0.72 18.47
N THR A 111 -10.37 0.97 17.18
CA THR A 111 -10.60 2.31 16.64
C THR A 111 -11.77 2.93 17.41
N THR A 112 -11.47 3.87 18.30
CA THR A 112 -12.52 4.67 18.93
C THR A 112 -12.84 5.80 17.97
N THR A 113 -14.02 5.74 17.34
CA THR A 113 -14.53 6.81 16.48
C THR A 113 -14.80 8.03 17.36
N THR A 114 -13.83 8.94 17.45
CA THR A 114 -14.05 10.22 18.12
C THR A 114 -14.87 11.09 17.18
N ALA A 115 -16.16 11.22 17.46
CA ALA A 115 -17.04 12.16 16.77
C ALA A 115 -16.52 13.60 16.96
N THR A 116 -16.19 14.28 15.87
CA THR A 116 -15.82 15.71 15.89
C THR A 116 -17.05 16.57 16.21
N PRO A 117 -17.00 17.52 17.16
CA PRO A 117 -18.08 18.49 17.36
C PRO A 117 -18.17 19.43 16.14
N PRO A 118 -19.37 19.91 15.76
CA PRO A 118 -19.52 20.80 14.62
C PRO A 118 -19.04 22.20 15.04
N ASN A 119 -18.04 22.75 14.36
CA ASN A 119 -17.87 24.20 14.37
C ASN A 119 -17.46 24.74 13.00
N GLN A 120 -18.28 25.67 12.53
CA GLN A 120 -18.10 26.47 11.31
C GLN A 120 -16.83 27.31 11.38
N SER A 121 -16.06 27.31 10.30
CA SER A 121 -15.34 28.50 9.84
C SER A 121 -15.20 28.42 8.31
N ASN A 122 -15.68 29.45 7.62
CA ASN A 122 -15.60 29.61 6.17
C ASN A 122 -14.26 30.24 5.81
N GLU A 123 -13.30 29.46 5.34
CA GLU A 123 -12.18 29.92 4.51
C GLU A 123 -11.71 28.77 3.60
N PRO A 124 -11.43 29.00 2.30
CA PRO A 124 -11.11 27.92 1.37
C PRO A 124 -9.64 27.48 1.55
N THR A 125 -9.40 26.68 2.59
CA THR A 125 -8.24 25.78 2.65
C THR A 125 -8.69 24.42 2.16
N SER A 126 -8.01 23.86 1.15
CA SER A 126 -8.22 22.51 0.63
C SER A 126 -7.81 21.46 1.68
N GLU A 127 -8.62 21.35 2.73
CA GLU A 127 -8.42 20.40 3.82
C GLU A 127 -8.90 19.01 3.41
N VAL A 128 -7.99 18.05 3.54
CA VAL A 128 -8.22 16.63 3.21
C VAL A 128 -9.16 16.03 4.28
N THR A 129 -10.36 15.59 3.88
CA THR A 129 -11.41 15.03 4.76
C THR A 129 -11.30 13.50 4.87
N THR A 130 -11.56 12.92 6.06
CA THR A 130 -11.51 11.46 6.27
C THR A 130 -12.91 10.89 6.44
N VAL A 131 -13.23 9.81 5.71
CA VAL A 131 -14.53 9.12 5.75
C VAL A 131 -14.35 7.74 6.39
N PRO A 132 -15.27 7.27 7.25
CA PRO A 132 -15.29 5.89 7.73
C PRO A 132 -15.27 4.89 6.56
N ALA A 133 -14.55 3.77 6.72
CA ALA A 133 -14.32 2.82 5.63
C ALA A 133 -15.62 2.17 5.09
N ASP A 134 -16.64 2.02 5.93
CA ASP A 134 -17.97 1.50 5.59
C ASP A 134 -18.85 2.52 4.85
N GLU A 135 -18.52 3.80 4.98
CA GLU A 135 -19.18 4.90 4.27
C GLU A 135 -18.41 5.32 3.01
N ASP A 136 -17.17 4.89 2.85
CA ASP A 136 -16.31 5.23 1.72
C ASP A 136 -16.79 4.58 0.42
N ILE A 137 -17.01 5.41 -0.60
CA ILE A 137 -17.46 4.97 -1.93
C ILE A 137 -16.44 5.43 -2.94
N VAL A 138 -15.65 4.49 -3.46
CA VAL A 138 -14.70 4.77 -4.54
C VAL A 138 -15.49 5.14 -5.83
N PRO A 139 -15.25 6.32 -6.42
CA PRO A 139 -15.91 6.71 -7.66
C PRO A 139 -15.38 5.93 -8.86
N LYS A 140 -16.19 5.82 -9.91
CA LYS A 140 -15.78 5.22 -11.19
C LYS A 140 -15.02 6.25 -12.02
N ILE A 141 -14.13 5.79 -12.90
CA ILE A 141 -13.37 6.67 -13.82
C ILE A 141 -14.29 7.64 -14.59
N ASP A 142 -15.46 7.18 -15.01
CA ASP A 142 -16.40 7.92 -15.84
C ASP A 142 -17.39 8.80 -15.05
N ASP A 143 -17.32 8.80 -13.72
CA ASP A 143 -18.14 9.68 -12.88
C ASP A 143 -17.82 11.16 -13.11
N LYS A 144 -18.78 12.03 -12.78
CA LYS A 144 -18.66 13.47 -12.97
C LYS A 144 -17.62 14.07 -12.03
N THR A 145 -16.84 14.98 -12.60
CA THR A 145 -15.77 15.70 -11.92
C THR A 145 -15.92 17.20 -12.11
N LYS A 146 -15.16 17.96 -11.33
CA LYS A 146 -14.95 19.39 -11.53
C LYS A 146 -13.45 19.70 -11.49
N PRO A 147 -12.99 20.81 -12.10
CA PRO A 147 -11.56 21.13 -12.15
C PRO A 147 -10.92 21.21 -10.76
N ALA A 148 -9.70 20.70 -10.66
CA ALA A 148 -8.86 20.77 -9.46
C ALA A 148 -7.39 20.83 -9.88
N GLU A 149 -6.49 21.06 -8.93
CA GLU A 149 -5.06 21.13 -9.21
C GLU A 149 -4.25 20.42 -8.12
N PHE A 150 -3.19 19.75 -8.58
CA PHE A 150 -2.10 19.26 -7.73
C PHE A 150 -0.91 20.19 -7.87
N ASN A 151 -0.17 20.37 -6.79
CA ASN A 151 1.13 21.01 -6.83
C ASN A 151 2.16 20.09 -7.53
N ASN A 152 3.34 20.62 -7.86
CA ASN A 152 4.34 19.86 -8.61
C ASN A 152 4.81 18.58 -7.89
N SER A 153 4.98 18.63 -6.56
CA SER A 153 5.41 17.46 -5.79
C SER A 153 4.34 16.37 -5.79
N GLU A 154 3.06 16.74 -5.71
CA GLU A 154 1.95 15.80 -5.79
C GLU A 154 1.87 15.14 -7.18
N LYS A 155 2.07 15.92 -8.24
CA LYS A 155 2.14 15.39 -9.61
C LYS A 155 3.28 14.40 -9.76
N GLU A 156 4.49 14.75 -9.34
CA GLU A 156 5.68 13.88 -9.42
C GLU A 156 5.44 12.52 -8.74
N VAL A 157 4.77 12.52 -7.58
CA VAL A 157 4.44 11.27 -6.89
C VAL A 157 3.45 10.43 -7.69
N VAL A 158 2.35 11.01 -8.17
CA VAL A 158 1.34 10.29 -8.97
C VAL A 158 1.92 9.82 -10.31
N GLU A 159 2.76 10.64 -10.96
CA GLU A 159 3.51 10.27 -12.17
C GLU A 159 4.40 9.07 -11.92
N SER A 160 5.12 9.06 -10.80
CA SER A 160 5.99 7.95 -10.40
C SER A 160 5.20 6.65 -10.16
N MET A 161 4.05 6.75 -9.47
CA MET A 161 3.16 5.60 -9.25
C MET A 161 2.57 5.05 -10.55
N LEU A 162 2.16 5.92 -11.49
CA LEU A 162 1.63 5.48 -12.78
C LEU A 162 2.73 5.02 -13.75
N SER A 163 3.97 5.45 -13.55
CA SER A 163 5.13 5.03 -14.34
C SER A 163 5.77 3.72 -13.86
N VAL A 164 5.16 3.02 -12.91
CA VAL A 164 5.55 1.64 -12.53
C VAL A 164 5.64 0.79 -13.80
N PRO A 165 6.78 0.13 -14.09
CA PRO A 165 6.95 -0.66 -15.30
C PRO A 165 5.79 -1.64 -15.54
N ASN A 166 5.40 -1.80 -16.80
CA ASN A 166 4.34 -2.72 -17.25
C ASN A 166 2.92 -2.46 -16.71
N LEU A 167 2.72 -1.47 -15.84
CA LEU A 167 1.40 -1.08 -15.35
C LEU A 167 0.44 -0.69 -16.50
N CYS A 168 0.98 -0.14 -17.58
CA CYS A 168 0.26 0.25 -18.80
C CYS A 168 -0.39 -0.90 -19.58
N ASN A 169 -0.10 -2.15 -19.23
CA ASN A 169 -0.66 -3.33 -19.89
C ASN A 169 -2.02 -3.76 -19.32
N SER A 170 -2.45 -3.17 -18.20
CA SER A 170 -3.63 -3.61 -17.47
C SER A 170 -4.51 -2.44 -17.06
N ASN A 171 -5.80 -2.55 -17.35
CA ASN A 171 -6.83 -1.66 -16.82
C ASN A 171 -7.49 -2.34 -15.63
N TYR A 172 -7.89 -1.55 -14.62
CA TYR A 172 -8.76 -2.06 -13.55
C TYR A 172 -9.61 -0.95 -12.94
N GLU A 173 -10.75 -1.35 -12.40
CA GLU A 173 -11.63 -0.52 -11.58
C GLU A 173 -11.69 -1.13 -10.17
N ASN A 174 -11.86 -0.29 -9.15
CA ASN A 174 -11.85 -0.74 -7.75
C ASN A 174 -12.90 -1.81 -7.44
N SER A 175 -14.06 -1.76 -8.10
CA SER A 175 -15.14 -2.75 -7.94
C SER A 175 -14.69 -4.18 -8.25
N ASP A 176 -13.68 -4.33 -9.09
CA ASP A 176 -13.23 -5.61 -9.61
C ASP A 176 -12.08 -6.18 -8.75
N GLY A 177 -11.53 -5.36 -7.84
CA GLY A 177 -10.30 -5.64 -7.09
C GLY A 177 -9.04 -5.34 -7.90
N VAL A 178 -7.89 -5.35 -7.23
CA VAL A 178 -6.58 -5.13 -7.88
C VAL A 178 -6.15 -6.42 -8.59
N PRO A 179 -5.89 -6.39 -9.92
CA PRO A 179 -5.38 -7.57 -10.63
C PRO A 179 -4.01 -8.02 -10.11
N ILE A 180 -3.78 -9.33 -10.09
CA ILE A 180 -2.55 -9.89 -9.50
C ILE A 180 -1.29 -9.44 -10.22
N ASP A 181 -1.33 -9.29 -11.55
CA ASP A 181 -0.19 -8.83 -12.35
C ASP A 181 0.12 -7.35 -12.09
N VAL A 182 -0.92 -6.53 -11.90
CA VAL A 182 -0.78 -5.12 -11.48
C VAL A 182 -0.12 -5.03 -10.11
N ALA A 183 -0.58 -5.84 -9.15
CA ALA A 183 0.03 -5.92 -7.83
C ALA A 183 1.48 -6.41 -7.88
N ARG A 184 1.82 -7.34 -8.78
CA ARG A 184 3.20 -7.84 -8.96
C ARG A 184 4.15 -6.72 -9.37
N HIS A 185 3.81 -5.95 -10.40
CA HIS A 185 4.64 -4.85 -10.88
C HIS A 185 4.83 -3.77 -9.82
N ALA A 186 3.75 -3.42 -9.11
CA ALA A 186 3.82 -2.50 -7.99
C ALA A 186 4.72 -3.02 -6.86
N ALA A 187 4.63 -4.30 -6.50
CA ALA A 187 5.46 -4.92 -5.47
C ALA A 187 6.96 -4.87 -5.84
N VAL A 188 7.31 -5.21 -7.08
CA VAL A 188 8.70 -5.18 -7.57
C VAL A 188 9.25 -3.76 -7.54
N TRP A 189 8.49 -2.79 -8.04
CA TRP A 189 8.88 -1.38 -8.04
C TRP A 189 9.07 -0.83 -6.62
N MET A 190 8.14 -1.10 -5.70
CA MET A 190 8.23 -0.62 -4.32
C MET A 190 9.43 -1.20 -3.57
N ALA A 191 9.73 -2.49 -3.77
CA ALA A 191 10.87 -3.14 -3.14
C ALA A 191 12.22 -2.51 -3.53
N GLN A 192 12.27 -1.87 -4.70
CA GLN A 192 13.50 -1.33 -5.29
C GLN A 192 13.64 0.17 -5.14
N ARG A 193 12.53 0.90 -4.92
CA ARG A 193 12.50 2.36 -4.73
C ARG A 193 13.38 2.83 -3.56
N GLU A 194 13.68 1.96 -2.60
CA GLU A 194 14.47 2.28 -1.40
C GLU A 194 15.97 1.97 -1.55
N GLU A 195 16.47 1.66 -2.75
CA GLU A 195 17.89 1.29 -3.02
C GLU A 195 18.42 0.16 -2.10
N LEU A 196 17.52 -0.61 -1.50
CA LEU A 196 17.86 -1.79 -0.72
C LEU A 196 18.33 -2.85 -1.71
N ASN A 197 19.64 -2.99 -1.86
CA ASN A 197 20.31 -4.02 -2.67
C ASN A 197 20.09 -5.45 -2.15
N THR A 198 19.01 -5.71 -1.42
CA THR A 198 18.62 -7.03 -0.97
C THR A 198 17.70 -7.65 -2.01
N LYS A 199 17.78 -8.98 -2.17
CA LYS A 199 16.88 -9.72 -3.06
C LYS A 199 15.75 -10.38 -2.29
N THR A 200 15.72 -10.21 -0.98
CA THR A 200 14.80 -10.89 -0.07
C THR A 200 14.18 -9.84 0.85
N TYR A 201 12.85 -9.84 0.92
CA TYR A 201 12.05 -8.86 1.63
C TYR A 201 11.07 -9.57 2.55
N ALA A 202 10.86 -9.06 3.76
CA ALA A 202 9.81 -9.57 4.63
C ALA A 202 8.45 -9.44 3.92
N SER A 203 7.60 -10.46 4.04
CA SER A 203 6.31 -10.43 3.34
C SER A 203 5.40 -9.30 3.81
N GLY A 204 5.46 -8.94 5.10
CA GLY A 204 4.73 -7.81 5.68
C GLY A 204 5.05 -6.48 4.99
N THR A 205 6.32 -6.21 4.69
CA THR A 205 6.74 -4.99 3.96
C THR A 205 6.08 -4.89 2.60
N ILE A 206 6.08 -5.99 1.84
CA ILE A 206 5.51 -6.00 0.49
C ILE A 206 3.99 -5.85 0.56
N VAL A 207 3.32 -6.58 1.46
CA VAL A 207 1.86 -6.53 1.60
C VAL A 207 1.39 -5.15 2.09
N LEU A 208 2.10 -4.53 3.04
CA LEU A 208 1.77 -3.19 3.52
C LEU A 208 2.03 -2.13 2.44
N GLY A 209 3.12 -2.27 1.67
CA GLY A 209 3.40 -1.42 0.52
C GLY A 209 2.27 -1.48 -0.52
N LEU A 210 1.81 -2.69 -0.87
CA LEU A 210 0.67 -2.88 -1.77
C LEU A 210 -0.62 -2.26 -1.23
N PHE A 211 -0.88 -2.42 0.06
CA PHE A 211 -2.02 -1.77 0.71
C PHE A 211 -1.94 -0.25 0.58
N LYS A 212 -0.79 0.35 0.87
CA LYS A 212 -0.56 1.79 0.74
C LYS A 212 -0.69 2.27 -0.71
N PHE A 213 -0.14 1.52 -1.66
CA PHE A 213 -0.17 1.86 -3.09
C PHE A 213 -1.58 1.85 -3.68
N PHE A 214 -2.42 0.87 -3.33
CA PHE A 214 -3.78 0.74 -3.86
C PHE A 214 -4.86 1.30 -2.93
N GLY A 215 -4.50 1.60 -1.68
CA GLY A 215 -5.45 2.00 -0.64
C GLY A 215 -6.49 0.92 -0.36
N GLN A 216 -6.14 -0.35 -0.56
CA GLN A 216 -6.98 -1.53 -0.29
C GLN A 216 -6.10 -2.77 -0.14
N THR A 217 -6.60 -3.79 0.57
CA THR A 217 -5.87 -5.05 0.73
C THR A 217 -5.88 -5.84 -0.57
N VAL A 218 -4.69 -6.19 -1.08
CA VAL A 218 -4.53 -7.19 -2.13
C VAL A 218 -4.53 -8.57 -1.47
N VAL A 219 -5.72 -9.02 -1.08
CA VAL A 219 -5.91 -10.30 -0.38
C VAL A 219 -5.38 -11.43 -1.24
N ASN A 220 -4.72 -12.41 -0.59
CA ASN A 220 -4.15 -13.59 -1.23
C ASN A 220 -2.97 -13.33 -2.16
N PHE A 221 -2.33 -12.15 -2.10
CA PHE A 221 -1.13 -11.89 -2.90
C PHE A 221 -0.05 -12.97 -2.71
N LYS A 222 0.23 -13.41 -1.47
CA LYS A 222 1.21 -14.49 -1.18
C LYS A 222 0.94 -15.80 -1.95
N ASN A 223 -0.33 -16.19 -2.03
CA ASN A 223 -0.72 -17.46 -2.67
C ASN A 223 -0.87 -17.31 -4.18
N ASN A 224 -1.28 -16.14 -4.63
CA ASN A 224 -1.69 -15.91 -6.02
C ASN A 224 -0.60 -15.24 -6.86
N CYS A 225 0.41 -14.59 -6.24
CA CYS A 225 1.50 -13.96 -6.99
C CYS A 225 2.26 -14.98 -7.85
N GLY A 226 2.21 -16.26 -7.46
CA GLY A 226 2.87 -17.38 -8.11
C GLY A 226 4.38 -17.34 -7.91
N SER A 227 5.08 -18.19 -8.66
CA SER A 227 6.54 -18.12 -8.82
C SER A 227 6.83 -17.58 -10.22
N THR A 228 7.13 -16.30 -10.33
CA THR A 228 7.54 -15.69 -11.60
C THR A 228 9.03 -15.35 -11.58
N LYS A 229 9.54 -14.81 -12.70
CA LYS A 229 10.95 -14.38 -12.76
C LYS A 229 11.19 -13.09 -11.98
N GLU A 230 10.14 -12.32 -11.73
CA GLU A 230 10.14 -10.99 -11.13
C GLU A 230 9.91 -11.07 -9.61
N ILE A 231 9.05 -11.97 -9.13
CA ILE A 231 8.81 -12.17 -7.70
C ILE A 231 8.51 -13.63 -7.37
N LYS A 232 8.95 -14.07 -6.19
CA LYS A 232 8.65 -15.38 -5.64
C LYS A 232 8.35 -15.27 -4.15
N TYR A 233 7.28 -15.90 -3.67
CA TYR A 233 7.03 -16.09 -2.25
C TYR A 233 7.81 -17.30 -1.69
N ASN A 234 8.43 -17.14 -0.52
CA ASN A 234 9.13 -18.18 0.23
C ASN A 234 8.36 -18.44 1.54
N ALA A 235 7.61 -19.54 1.57
CA ALA A 235 6.78 -19.90 2.70
C ALA A 235 7.60 -20.22 3.97
N ASP A 236 8.78 -20.85 3.82
CA ASP A 236 9.59 -21.35 4.94
C ASP A 236 10.02 -20.27 5.94
N ASN A 237 10.21 -19.04 5.46
CA ASN A 237 10.67 -17.91 6.26
C ASN A 237 9.80 -16.65 6.08
N ASP A 238 8.65 -16.80 5.44
CA ASP A 238 7.69 -15.74 5.18
C ASP A 238 8.29 -14.48 4.50
N THR A 239 9.01 -14.70 3.39
CA THR A 239 9.66 -13.63 2.62
C THR A 239 9.27 -13.65 1.14
N PHE A 240 9.47 -12.54 0.44
CA PHE A 240 9.51 -12.50 -1.02
C PHE A 240 10.95 -12.42 -1.51
N THR A 241 11.27 -13.15 -2.57
CA THR A 241 12.47 -12.95 -3.37
C THR A 241 12.13 -12.15 -4.62
N ILE A 242 12.79 -11.00 -4.79
CA ILE A 242 12.68 -10.14 -5.97
C ILE A 242 14.10 -10.02 -6.55
N PRO A 243 14.44 -10.81 -7.58
CA PRO A 243 15.83 -10.99 -7.98
C PRO A 243 16.39 -9.81 -8.75
N ASN A 244 15.55 -9.05 -9.47
CA ASN A 244 15.95 -7.95 -10.35
C ASN A 244 14.87 -6.86 -10.42
N ALA A 245 15.31 -5.66 -10.79
CA ALA A 245 14.43 -4.57 -11.15
C ALA A 245 13.80 -4.73 -12.52
N GLU A 246 12.57 -4.24 -12.63
CA GLU A 246 11.94 -4.03 -13.91
C GLU A 246 12.47 -2.74 -14.52
N SER A 247 12.94 -2.82 -15.75
CA SER A 247 13.33 -1.64 -16.52
C SER A 247 12.12 -0.77 -16.82
N THR A 248 12.31 0.55 -16.83
CA THR A 248 11.27 1.50 -17.26
C THR A 248 10.69 1.11 -18.62
N VAL A 249 9.36 0.99 -18.69
CA VAL A 249 8.60 0.68 -19.92
C VAL A 249 7.83 1.89 -20.41
N GLN A 250 7.28 2.67 -19.48
CA GLN A 250 6.53 3.87 -19.76
C GLN A 250 6.87 4.98 -18.77
N THR A 251 6.65 6.22 -19.20
CA THR A 251 6.65 7.41 -18.34
C THR A 251 5.34 8.14 -18.51
N VAL A 252 4.80 8.65 -17.41
CA VAL A 252 3.54 9.40 -17.37
C VAL A 252 3.82 10.85 -17.00
N THR A 253 3.16 11.78 -17.68
CA THR A 253 3.10 13.20 -17.31
C THR A 253 1.66 13.59 -17.08
N ILE A 254 1.33 14.18 -15.92
CA ILE A 254 -0.04 14.55 -15.57
C ILE A 254 -0.42 15.87 -16.26
N ASP A 255 -1.39 15.78 -17.18
CA ASP A 255 -1.90 16.92 -17.96
C ASP A 255 -3.06 17.60 -17.26
N LYS A 256 -3.90 16.82 -16.56
CA LYS A 256 -5.15 17.32 -15.98
C LYS A 256 -5.46 16.61 -14.67
N VAL A 257 -5.91 17.41 -13.70
CA VAL A 257 -6.44 16.94 -12.42
C VAL A 257 -7.87 17.46 -12.27
N GLU A 258 -8.75 16.62 -11.76
CA GLU A 258 -10.14 16.96 -11.48
C GLU A 258 -10.54 16.30 -10.17
N GLU A 259 -11.45 16.90 -9.41
CA GLU A 259 -11.96 16.31 -8.18
C GLU A 259 -13.36 15.74 -8.38
N TYR A 260 -13.61 14.58 -7.78
CA TYR A 260 -14.92 13.94 -7.84
C TYR A 260 -15.90 14.66 -6.90
N ALA A 261 -17.11 14.91 -7.40
CA ALA A 261 -18.17 15.48 -6.58
C ALA A 261 -18.84 14.36 -5.77
N GLN A 262 -18.36 14.12 -4.55
CA GLN A 262 -18.94 13.13 -3.63
C GLN A 262 -19.59 13.76 -2.42
N LYS A 263 -20.68 13.15 -1.91
CA LYS A 263 -21.41 13.62 -0.73
C LYS A 263 -20.56 13.61 0.55
N ASN A 264 -19.61 12.68 0.64
CA ASN A 264 -18.72 12.46 1.78
C ASN A 264 -17.25 12.84 1.49
N ASN A 265 -16.94 13.35 0.30
CA ASN A 265 -15.63 13.89 -0.11
C ASN A 265 -14.40 13.17 0.49
N ASN A 266 -14.09 11.94 0.10
CA ASN A 266 -12.88 11.26 0.59
C ASN A 266 -11.61 11.59 -0.23
N ASN A 267 -11.51 12.81 -0.77
CA ASN A 267 -10.37 13.33 -1.55
C ASN A 267 -9.99 12.46 -2.77
N TYR A 268 -11.00 12.03 -3.51
CA TYR A 268 -10.80 11.36 -4.79
C TYR A 268 -10.61 12.36 -5.92
N TYR A 269 -9.60 12.10 -6.71
CA TYR A 269 -9.26 12.88 -7.89
C TYR A 269 -9.20 11.99 -9.12
N LYS A 270 -9.67 12.53 -10.23
CA LYS A 270 -9.42 11.99 -11.56
C LYS A 270 -8.17 12.65 -12.10
N VAL A 271 -7.17 11.84 -12.42
CA VAL A 271 -5.97 12.32 -13.10
C VAL A 271 -5.96 11.81 -14.53
N THR A 272 -5.62 12.69 -15.46
CA THR A 272 -5.37 12.34 -16.87
C THR A 272 -3.93 12.68 -17.17
N GLY A 273 -3.20 11.72 -17.73
CA GLY A 273 -1.81 11.91 -18.11
C GLY A 273 -1.50 11.38 -19.50
N SER A 274 -0.52 12.02 -20.12
CA SER A 274 0.11 11.59 -21.37
C SER A 274 1.15 10.52 -21.06
N VAL A 275 1.22 9.52 -21.92
CA VAL A 275 2.09 8.35 -21.75
C VAL A 275 3.10 8.34 -22.89
N SER A 276 4.37 8.16 -22.54
CA SER A 276 5.46 7.86 -23.47
C SER A 276 5.98 6.46 -23.19
N GLY A 277 6.15 5.65 -24.24
CA GLY A 277 6.53 4.24 -24.11
C GLY A 277 5.35 3.30 -23.86
N GLY A 278 5.62 2.00 -23.72
CA GLY A 278 4.61 0.97 -23.40
C GLY A 278 3.48 0.77 -24.43
N GLY A 279 3.54 1.40 -25.61
CA GLY A 279 2.50 1.30 -26.64
C GLY A 279 1.18 1.99 -26.27
N LYS A 280 1.17 2.81 -25.23
CA LYS A 280 0.03 3.62 -24.78
C LYS A 280 0.35 5.09 -24.95
N THR A 281 -0.70 5.90 -25.09
CA THR A 281 -0.57 7.35 -25.27
C THR A 281 -1.20 8.13 -24.13
N LYS A 282 -2.12 7.51 -23.39
CA LYS A 282 -2.88 8.17 -22.34
C LYS A 282 -3.22 7.21 -21.19
N VAL A 283 -3.28 7.76 -19.99
CA VAL A 283 -3.86 7.13 -18.80
C VAL A 283 -4.90 8.05 -18.18
N VAL A 284 -5.99 7.45 -17.71
CA VAL A 284 -6.95 8.09 -16.81
C VAL A 284 -7.04 7.24 -15.56
N ALA A 285 -6.85 7.84 -14.39
CA ALA A 285 -6.86 7.11 -13.11
C ALA A 285 -7.71 7.83 -12.06
N VAL A 286 -8.29 7.03 -11.17
CA VAL A 286 -8.85 7.48 -9.90
C VAL A 286 -7.76 7.35 -8.86
N VAL A 287 -7.39 8.47 -8.24
CA VAL A 287 -6.43 8.51 -7.15
C VAL A 287 -7.08 9.08 -5.90
N GLN A 288 -6.76 8.51 -4.75
CA GLN A 288 -7.13 9.08 -3.47
C GLN A 288 -5.92 9.80 -2.89
N LYS A 289 -6.10 11.05 -2.46
CA LYS A 289 -5.08 11.74 -1.67
C LYS A 289 -5.20 11.29 -0.21
N ASN A 290 -4.19 10.58 0.28
CA ASN A 290 -4.18 9.99 1.60
C ASN A 290 -3.70 11.03 2.63
N LYS A 291 -4.50 11.32 3.66
CA LYS A 291 -4.17 12.34 4.67
C LYS A 291 -2.92 12.00 5.50
N LEU A 292 -2.60 10.72 5.62
CA LEU A 292 -1.74 10.18 6.68
C LEU A 292 -0.68 9.18 6.20
N ASP A 293 -0.45 9.09 4.88
CA ASP A 293 0.67 8.32 4.32
C ASP A 293 1.82 9.26 3.96
N ASN A 294 2.91 9.17 4.73
CA ASN A 294 4.06 10.07 4.63
C ASN A 294 4.96 9.76 3.42
N LYS A 295 4.83 8.57 2.81
CA LYS A 295 5.77 8.08 1.79
C LYS A 295 5.21 8.17 0.37
N LEU A 296 3.93 7.86 0.20
CA LEU A 296 3.25 7.98 -1.09
C LEU A 296 2.22 9.12 -1.07
N GLY A 297 1.55 9.39 0.04
CA GLY A 297 0.51 10.44 0.11
C GLY A 297 -0.68 10.24 -0.84
N PHE A 298 -0.68 9.17 -1.64
CA PHE A 298 -1.68 8.84 -2.64
C PHE A 298 -1.84 7.32 -2.74
N SER A 299 -3.03 6.91 -3.17
CA SER A 299 -3.32 5.54 -3.59
C SER A 299 -4.02 5.52 -4.96
N ILE A 300 -3.71 4.52 -5.79
CA ILE A 300 -4.39 4.29 -7.07
C ILE A 300 -5.59 3.37 -6.83
N LYS A 301 -6.77 3.83 -7.21
CA LYS A 301 -8.03 3.10 -7.02
C LYS A 301 -8.56 2.49 -8.30
N ALA A 302 -8.27 3.13 -9.43
CA ALA A 302 -8.61 2.64 -10.75
C ALA A 302 -7.68 3.25 -11.78
N MET A 303 -7.46 2.57 -12.91
CA MET A 303 -6.71 3.11 -14.03
C MET A 303 -7.16 2.51 -15.37
N ARG A 304 -7.16 3.35 -16.40
CA ARG A 304 -7.50 2.99 -17.78
C ARG A 304 -6.49 3.61 -18.74
N TRP A 305 -5.80 2.74 -19.47
CA TRP A 305 -4.78 3.05 -20.46
C TRP A 305 -5.34 2.94 -21.88
N SER A 306 -4.94 3.87 -22.75
CA SER A 306 -5.32 3.89 -24.18
C SER A 306 -4.17 4.34 -25.09
#